data_AF-A0A932UEV0-F1
#
_entry.id   AF-A0A932UEV0-F1
#
_cell.length_a   1.000
_cell.length_b   1.000
_cell.length_c   1.000
_cell.angle_alpha   90.00
_cell.angle_beta   90.00
_cell.angle_gamma   90.00
#
_symmetry.space_group_name_H-M   'P 1'
#
loop_
_entity.id
_entity.type
_entity.pdbx_description
1 polymer ?
#
loop_
_entity_poly.entity_id
_entity_poly.type
_entity_poly.pdbx_seq_one_letter_code
_entity_poly.pdbx_strand_id
1 'polypeptide(L)'
;MTAPVAIALGLLSFAIALAWAPWLLRTLRELKLGKQIRYDGPQSHLGKKGTPTMGGVLMVGTTAVLTLVFLFKRLDLVLAVGVMLAFALFGGLDDFSNMRSRSGYGWPVKLKFALHTAITLGAGALLLYGTGAGPAHAAPVLKLPGGGAI
;
A
#
# COMPACT_ATOMS: atom_id res chain seq x y z
N MET A 1 -21.55 7.53 3.81
CA MET A 1 -21.51 6.32 2.95
C MET A 1 -22.16 5.19 3.73
N THR A 2 -23.12 4.48 3.14
CA THR A 2 -23.79 3.36 3.83
C THR A 2 -22.93 2.10 3.73
N ALA A 3 -22.98 1.23 4.74
CA ALA A 3 -22.27 -0.05 4.76
C ALA A 3 -22.42 -0.89 3.46
N PRO A 4 -23.62 -1.04 2.86
CA PRO A 4 -23.76 -1.82 1.62
C PRO A 4 -22.97 -1.23 0.44
N VAL A 5 -22.92 0.10 0.31
CA VAL A 5 -22.15 0.76 -0.76
C VAL A 5 -20.65 0.53 -0.56
N ALA A 6 -20.17 0.54 0.68
CA ALA A 6 -18.77 0.24 1.00
C ALA A 6 -18.37 -1.16 0.56
N ILE A 7 -19.20 -2.15 0.91
CA ILE A 7 -18.97 -3.56 0.59
C ILE A 7 -19.01 -3.77 -0.93
N ALA A 8 -19.99 -3.17 -1.61
CA ALA A 8 -20.10 -3.25 -3.06
C ALA A 8 -18.86 -2.69 -3.78
N LEU A 9 -18.36 -1.53 -3.35
CA LEU A 9 -17.13 -0.93 -3.91
C LEU A 9 -15.88 -1.79 -3.61
N GLY A 10 -15.81 -2.40 -2.42
CA GLY A 10 -14.72 -3.31 -2.06
C GLY A 10 -14.71 -4.57 -2.94
N LEU A 11 -15.87 -5.20 -3.15
CA LEU A 11 -16.02 -6.35 -4.03
C LEU A 11 -15.74 -6.00 -5.49
N LEU A 12 -16.20 -4.83 -5.94
CA LEU A 12 -15.89 -4.33 -7.28
C LEU A 12 -14.37 -4.13 -7.46
N SER A 13 -13.69 -3.57 -6.46
CA SER A 13 -12.24 -3.41 -6.47
C SER A 13 -11.52 -4.75 -6.57
N PHE A 14 -11.96 -5.74 -5.79
CA PHE A 14 -11.40 -7.09 -5.85
C PHE A 14 -11.61 -7.76 -7.21
N ALA A 15 -12.82 -7.68 -7.77
CA ALA A 15 -13.13 -8.26 -9.08
C ALA A 15 -12.31 -7.62 -10.20
N ILE A 16 -12.22 -6.28 -10.20
CA ILE A 16 -11.39 -5.54 -11.15
C ILE A 16 -9.94 -5.98 -11.00
N ALA A 17 -9.39 -6.02 -9.77
CA ALA A 17 -8.02 -6.43 -9.49
C ALA A 17 -7.67 -7.79 -10.11
N LEU A 18 -8.55 -8.78 -9.96
CA LEU A 18 -8.36 -10.10 -10.58
C LEU A 18 -8.35 -10.06 -12.11
N ALA A 19 -9.21 -9.23 -12.71
CA ALA A 19 -9.34 -9.15 -14.16
C ALA A 19 -8.08 -8.61 -14.85
N TRP A 20 -7.43 -7.58 -14.30
CA TRP A 20 -6.21 -7.00 -14.89
C TRP A 20 -4.89 -7.58 -14.35
N ALA A 21 -4.94 -8.38 -13.28
CA ALA A 21 -3.79 -9.09 -12.75
C ALA A 21 -2.94 -9.83 -13.80
N PRO A 22 -3.50 -10.67 -14.72
CA PRO A 22 -2.68 -11.38 -15.69
C PRO A 22 -1.92 -10.45 -16.63
N TRP A 23 -2.50 -9.31 -16.99
CA TRP A 23 -1.83 -8.29 -17.81
C TRP A 23 -0.67 -7.65 -17.04
N LEU A 24 -0.92 -7.16 -15.81
CA LEU A 24 0.12 -6.56 -14.98
C LEU A 24 1.28 -7.54 -14.72
N LEU A 25 0.97 -8.81 -14.44
CA LEU A 25 1.96 -9.85 -14.20
C LEU A 25 2.79 -10.18 -15.45
N ARG A 26 2.27 -9.99 -16.67
CA ARG A 26 3.04 -10.12 -17.91
C ARG A 26 3.99 -8.94 -18.05
N THR A 27 3.50 -7.71 -17.89
CA THR A 27 4.31 -6.48 -17.95
C THR A 27 5.45 -6.50 -16.93
N LEU A 28 5.18 -6.90 -15.68
CA LEU A 28 6.22 -7.01 -14.65
C LEU A 28 7.28 -8.07 -14.96
N ARG A 29 6.90 -9.17 -15.64
CA ARG A 29 7.85 -10.18 -16.11
C ARG A 29 8.72 -9.67 -17.26
N GLU A 30 8.13 -8.92 -18.19
CA GLU A 30 8.85 -8.28 -19.31
C GLU A 30 9.85 -7.23 -18.84
N LEU A 31 9.49 -6.47 -17.79
CA LEU A 31 10.38 -5.50 -17.15
C LEU A 31 11.55 -6.15 -16.37
N LYS A 32 11.64 -7.49 -16.34
CA LYS A 32 12.68 -8.26 -15.64
C LYS A 32 12.80 -7.89 -14.15
N LEU A 33 11.71 -7.41 -13.55
CA LEU A 33 11.59 -7.12 -12.11
C LEU A 33 11.36 -8.41 -11.29
N GLY A 34 11.98 -9.51 -11.73
CA GLY A 34 12.05 -10.76 -11.02
C GLY A 34 13.45 -10.88 -10.42
N LYS A 35 13.53 -11.26 -9.14
CA LYS A 35 14.81 -11.48 -8.45
C LYS A 35 15.76 -12.31 -9.32
N GLN A 36 16.95 -11.77 -9.64
CA GLN A 36 18.04 -12.59 -10.17
C GLN A 36 18.41 -13.62 -9.10
N ILE A 37 18.34 -14.89 -9.48
CA ILE A 37 18.59 -16.00 -8.58
C ILE A 37 20.10 -16.08 -8.39
N ARG A 38 20.56 -15.94 -7.15
CA ARG A 38 21.92 -16.31 -6.76
C ARG A 38 21.97 -17.85 -6.80
N TYR A 39 22.92 -18.43 -7.53
CA TYR A 39 22.97 -19.87 -7.80
C TYR A 39 23.23 -20.75 -6.55
N ASP A 40 23.53 -20.13 -5.40
CA ASP A 40 24.00 -20.78 -4.16
C ASP A 40 22.87 -21.16 -3.17
N GLY A 41 21.59 -21.15 -3.58
CA GLY A 41 20.44 -21.43 -2.68
C GLY A 41 19.91 -22.87 -2.76
N PRO A 42 19.36 -23.44 -1.67
CA PRO A 42 18.83 -24.81 -1.65
C PRO A 42 17.70 -25.03 -2.66
N GLN A 43 17.67 -26.21 -3.28
CA GLN A 43 16.81 -26.55 -4.45
C GLN A 43 15.30 -26.30 -4.25
N SER A 44 14.79 -26.26 -3.01
CA SER A 44 13.40 -25.90 -2.69
C SER A 44 13.03 -24.45 -3.05
N HIS A 45 14.02 -23.56 -3.22
CA HIS A 45 13.80 -22.17 -3.65
C HIS A 45 13.65 -22.00 -5.17
N LEU A 46 13.91 -23.05 -5.96
CA LEU A 46 13.75 -23.02 -7.42
C LEU A 46 12.28 -23.00 -7.87
N GLY A 47 11.34 -23.44 -7.02
CA GLY A 47 9.89 -23.41 -7.29
C GLY A 47 9.26 -22.02 -7.23
N LYS A 48 9.94 -21.04 -6.62
CA LYS A 48 9.53 -19.61 -6.61
C LYS A 48 10.10 -18.83 -7.81
N LYS A 49 10.54 -19.55 -8.85
CA LYS A 49 11.02 -18.97 -10.10
C LYS A 49 9.92 -18.15 -10.77
N GLY A 50 10.22 -16.89 -11.06
CA GLY A 50 9.42 -16.09 -11.99
C GLY A 50 8.19 -15.39 -11.38
N THR A 51 7.94 -15.48 -10.07
CA THR A 51 6.88 -14.69 -9.43
C THR A 51 7.34 -13.23 -9.29
N PRO A 52 6.72 -12.27 -10.00
CA PRO A 52 7.15 -10.88 -9.98
C PRO A 52 6.97 -10.29 -8.58
N THR A 53 7.96 -9.52 -8.11
CA THR A 53 8.07 -9.12 -6.69
C THR A 53 7.39 -7.79 -6.38
N MET A 54 6.40 -7.37 -7.19
CA MET A 54 5.70 -6.08 -7.06
C MET A 54 4.17 -6.21 -7.15
N GLY A 55 3.61 -7.31 -6.64
CA GLY A 55 2.16 -7.52 -6.62
C GLY A 55 1.38 -6.42 -5.87
N GLY A 56 2.02 -5.66 -4.98
CA GLY A 56 1.43 -4.51 -4.29
C GLY A 56 0.93 -3.42 -5.24
N VAL A 57 1.53 -3.28 -6.43
CA VAL A 57 1.07 -2.35 -7.47
C VAL A 57 -0.35 -2.67 -7.92
N LEU A 58 -0.72 -3.96 -7.95
CA LEU A 58 -2.07 -4.39 -8.28
C LEU A 58 -3.08 -3.84 -7.26
N MET A 59 -2.80 -4.05 -5.98
CA MET A 59 -3.73 -3.67 -4.90
C MET A 59 -3.81 -2.15 -4.75
N VAL A 60 -2.66 -1.48 -4.70
CA VAL A 60 -2.58 -0.03 -4.53
C VAL A 60 -3.16 0.68 -5.74
N GLY A 61 -2.81 0.25 -6.96
CA GLY A 61 -3.29 0.86 -8.20
C GLY A 61 -4.81 0.73 -8.34
N THR A 62 -5.35 -0.49 -8.17
CA THR A 62 -6.80 -0.72 -8.28
C THR A 62 -7.57 0.07 -7.23
N THR A 63 -7.12 0.03 -5.98
CA THR A 63 -7.80 0.71 -4.88
C THR A 63 -7.73 2.23 -5.02
N ALA A 64 -6.58 2.78 -5.41
CA ALA A 64 -6.41 4.22 -5.61
C ALA A 64 -7.30 4.73 -6.74
N VAL A 65 -7.29 4.07 -7.90
CA VAL A 65 -8.10 4.48 -9.06
C VAL A 65 -9.58 4.45 -8.71
N LEU A 66 -10.09 3.37 -8.12
CA LEU A 66 -11.51 3.27 -7.80
C LEU A 66 -11.93 4.23 -6.70
N THR A 67 -11.09 4.44 -5.69
CA THR A 67 -11.40 5.41 -4.63
C THR A 67 -11.42 6.82 -5.19
N LEU A 68 -10.48 7.19 -6.07
CA LEU A 68 -10.49 8.50 -6.70
C LEU A 68 -11.69 8.67 -7.66
N VAL A 69 -12.01 7.68 -8.47
CA VAL A 69 -13.15 7.77 -9.41
C VAL A 69 -14.49 7.90 -8.68
N PHE A 70 -14.74 7.07 -7.67
CA PHE A 70 -16.04 7.02 -6.99
C PHE A 70 -16.16 7.95 -5.78
N LEU A 71 -15.05 8.33 -5.16
CA LEU A 71 -15.04 8.98 -3.84
C LEU A 71 -14.15 10.25 -3.80
N PHE A 72 -13.78 10.87 -4.92
CA PHE A 72 -12.94 12.09 -4.92
C PHE A 72 -13.47 13.26 -4.08
N LYS A 73 -14.80 13.34 -3.89
CA LYS A 73 -15.41 14.41 -3.08
C LYS A 73 -15.17 14.24 -1.58
N ARG A 74 -14.67 13.08 -1.15
CA ARG A 74 -14.37 12.76 0.25
C ARG A 74 -12.90 13.02 0.54
N LEU A 75 -12.60 14.21 1.05
CA LEU A 75 -11.24 14.66 1.32
C LEU A 75 -10.48 13.72 2.26
N ASP A 76 -11.16 13.15 3.25
CA ASP A 76 -10.63 12.14 4.17
C ASP A 76 -10.13 10.89 3.45
N LEU A 77 -10.88 10.40 2.45
CA LEU A 77 -10.49 9.24 1.65
C LEU A 77 -9.41 9.58 0.62
N VAL A 78 -9.47 10.77 0.02
CA VAL A 78 -8.42 11.23 -0.90
C VAL A 78 -7.09 11.36 -0.18
N LEU A 79 -7.08 11.90 1.05
CA LEU A 79 -5.89 11.95 1.89
C LEU A 79 -5.38 10.55 2.25
N ALA A 80 -6.27 9.62 2.63
CA ALA A 80 -5.90 8.23 2.90
C ALA A 80 -5.26 7.56 1.67
N VAL A 81 -5.80 7.80 0.46
CA VAL A 81 -5.20 7.33 -0.81
C VAL A 81 -3.84 7.99 -1.05
N GLY A 82 -3.69 9.29 -0.78
CA GLY A 82 -2.42 9.99 -0.90
C GLY A 82 -1.33 9.40 -0.01
N VAL A 83 -1.66 9.09 1.25
CA VAL A 83 -0.76 8.42 2.20
C VAL A 83 -0.43 7.01 1.71
N MET A 84 -1.43 6.24 1.28
CA MET A 84 -1.23 4.90 0.72
C MET A 84 -0.28 4.91 -0.48
N LEU A 85 -0.45 5.86 -1.40
CA LEU A 85 0.42 6.04 -2.56
C LEU A 85 1.84 6.43 -2.15
N ALA A 86 2.01 7.29 -1.15
CA ALA A 86 3.33 7.65 -0.63
C ALA A 86 4.06 6.42 -0.08
N PHE A 87 3.43 5.63 0.79
CA PHE A 87 4.03 4.40 1.31
C PHE A 87 4.30 3.37 0.21
N ALA A 88 3.39 3.23 -0.76
CA ALA A 88 3.58 2.32 -1.89
C ALA A 88 4.76 2.73 -2.77
N LEU A 89 4.95 4.03 -3.01
CA LEU A 89 6.11 4.56 -3.74
C LEU A 89 7.40 4.30 -2.98
N PHE A 90 7.44 4.59 -1.68
CA PHE A 90 8.63 4.34 -0.87
C PHE A 90 8.99 2.85 -0.79
N GLY A 91 8.00 1.98 -0.58
CA GLY A 91 8.19 0.53 -0.60
C GLY A 91 8.63 0.01 -1.97
N GLY A 92 8.03 0.51 -3.05
CA GLY A 92 8.39 0.17 -4.42
C GLY A 92 9.80 0.62 -4.81
N LEU A 93 10.22 1.80 -4.37
CA LEU A 93 11.58 2.32 -4.58
C LEU A 93 12.63 1.50 -3.83
N ASP A 94 12.32 1.07 -2.60
CA ASP A 94 13.20 0.18 -1.85
C ASP A 94 13.34 -1.19 -2.51
N ASP A 95 12.23 -1.81 -2.92
CA ASP A 95 12.23 -3.08 -3.65
C ASP A 95 12.99 -2.97 -4.98
N PHE A 96 12.82 -1.87 -5.70
CA PHE A 96 13.57 -1.59 -6.94
C PHE A 96 15.08 -1.41 -6.67
N SER A 97 15.45 -0.67 -5.61
CA SER A 97 16.84 -0.47 -5.22
C SER A 97 17.51 -1.78 -4.83
N ASN A 98 16.81 -2.67 -4.12
CA ASN A 98 17.30 -3.99 -3.74
C ASN A 98 17.49 -4.91 -4.95
N MET A 99 16.63 -4.81 -5.97
CA MET A 99 16.79 -5.57 -7.20
C MET A 99 17.96 -5.10 -8.07
N ARG A 100 18.24 -3.80 -8.10
CA ARG A 100 19.29 -3.21 -8.95
C ARG A 100 20.69 -3.30 -8.32
N SER A 101 20.78 -3.37 -6.99
CA SER A 101 22.05 -3.47 -6.28
C SER A 101 22.67 -4.86 -6.43
N ARG A 102 23.77 -4.96 -7.19
CA ARG A 102 24.57 -6.19 -7.32
C ARG A 102 25.28 -6.60 -6.02
N SER A 103 25.40 -5.71 -5.04
CA SER A 103 26.07 -6.02 -3.75
C SER A 103 25.13 -6.62 -2.70
N GLY A 104 23.82 -6.67 -2.95
CA GLY A 104 22.82 -7.16 -1.99
C GLY A 104 22.54 -6.21 -0.82
N TYR A 105 23.17 -5.04 -0.78
CA TYR A 105 22.87 -4.01 0.22
C TYR A 105 21.87 -2.99 -0.35
N GLY A 106 20.70 -2.95 0.29
CA GLY A 106 19.69 -1.91 0.12
C GLY A 106 19.99 -0.65 0.92
N TRP A 107 18.99 0.23 1.03
CA TRP A 107 19.07 1.39 1.91
C TRP A 107 19.31 0.95 3.36
N PRO A 108 20.07 1.71 4.17
CA PRO A 108 20.28 1.37 5.57
C PRO A 108 18.93 1.35 6.31
N VAL A 109 18.69 0.29 7.09
CA VAL A 109 17.43 0.06 7.82
C VAL A 109 17.02 1.29 8.64
N LYS A 110 17.99 1.98 9.25
CA LYS A 110 17.78 3.21 10.03
C LYS A 110 17.15 4.32 9.19
N LEU A 111 17.57 4.49 7.93
CA LEU A 111 17.03 5.51 7.03
C LEU A 111 15.62 5.14 6.55
N LYS A 112 15.37 3.86 6.26
CA LYS A 112 14.01 3.38 5.90
C LYS A 112 13.01 3.63 7.02
N PHE A 113 13.43 3.33 8.25
CA PHE A 113 12.61 3.53 9.44
C PHE A 113 12.39 5.02 9.72
N ALA A 114 13.44 5.85 9.61
CA ALA A 114 13.31 7.30 9.77
C ALA A 114 12.35 7.92 8.75
N LEU A 115 12.42 7.51 7.48
CA LEU A 115 11.52 7.99 6.43
C LEU A 115 10.06 7.53 6.66
N HIS A 116 9.83 6.26 7.00
CA HIS A 116 8.49 5.77 7.34
C HIS A 116 7.89 6.54 8.52
N THR A 117 8.68 6.78 9.57
CA THR A 117 8.25 7.53 10.74
C THR A 117 7.94 8.98 10.37
N ALA A 118 8.79 9.63 9.58
CA ALA A 118 8.57 11.00 9.13
C ALA A 118 7.29 11.15 8.30
N ILE A 119 7.04 10.23 7.35
CA ILE A 119 5.83 10.22 6.53
C ILE A 119 4.59 10.01 7.40
N THR A 120 4.63 9.05 8.33
CA THR A 120 3.52 8.77 9.25
C THR A 120 3.19 9.99 10.11
N LEU A 121 4.20 10.61 10.71
CA LEU A 121 4.03 11.79 11.57
C LEU A 121 3.52 13.00 10.77
N GLY A 122 4.06 13.23 9.57
CA GLY A 122 3.61 14.31 8.69
C GLY A 122 2.18 14.12 8.21
N ALA A 123 1.79 12.90 7.84
CA ALA A 123 0.43 12.56 7.46
C ALA A 123 -0.55 12.72 8.64
N GLY A 124 -0.16 12.26 9.83
CA GLY A 124 -0.95 12.43 11.06
C GLY A 124 -1.15 13.90 11.43
N ALA A 125 -0.10 14.72 11.35
CA ALA A 125 -0.19 16.16 11.58
C ALA A 125 -1.10 16.84 10.54
N LEU A 126 -0.94 16.51 9.26
CA LEU A 126 -1.78 17.07 8.20
C LEU A 126 -3.26 16.72 8.38
N LEU A 127 -3.58 15.51 8.84
CA LEU A 127 -4.95 15.11 9.15
C LEU A 127 -5.52 15.89 10.34
N LEU A 128 -4.75 16.03 11.43
CA LEU A 128 -5.22 16.71 12.64
C LEU A 128 -5.39 18.23 12.43
N TYR A 129 -4.48 18.86 11.70
CA TYR A 129 -4.45 20.32 11.54
C TYR A 129 -5.05 20.81 10.20
N GLY A 130 -5.06 19.98 9.16
CA GLY A 130 -5.47 20.37 7.81
C GLY A 130 -6.92 20.08 7.46
N THR A 131 -7.59 19.13 8.12
CA THR A 131 -8.99 18.80 7.82
C THR A 131 -9.98 19.27 8.88
N GLY A 132 -9.51 19.92 9.96
CA GLY A 132 -10.35 20.26 11.12
C GLY A 132 -10.91 19.03 11.84
N ALA A 133 -10.39 17.83 11.55
CA ALA A 133 -10.76 16.60 12.23
C ALA A 133 -10.12 16.62 13.62
N GLY A 134 -10.85 17.15 14.60
CA GLY A 134 -10.42 17.08 15.99
C GLY A 134 -10.17 15.64 16.45
N PRO A 135 -9.48 15.44 17.60
CA PRO A 135 -9.07 14.13 18.12
C PRO A 135 -10.22 13.12 18.30
N ALA A 136 -11.47 13.55 18.20
CA ALA A 136 -12.66 12.71 18.16
C ALA A 136 -12.66 11.65 17.01
N HIS A 137 -11.94 11.87 15.92
CA HIS A 137 -11.79 10.85 14.84
C HIS A 137 -10.62 9.89 15.08
N ALA A 138 -9.69 10.24 15.97
CA ALA A 138 -8.48 9.47 16.28
C ALA A 138 -8.62 8.63 17.55
N ALA A 139 -9.53 9.00 18.45
CA ALA A 139 -9.89 8.17 19.58
C ALA A 139 -10.63 6.93 19.05
N PRO A 140 -10.11 5.70 19.26
CA PRO A 140 -10.99 4.54 19.19
C PRO A 140 -12.05 4.80 20.26
N VAL A 141 -13.29 5.09 19.86
CA VAL A 141 -14.40 5.11 20.80
C VAL A 141 -14.53 3.66 21.26
N LEU A 142 -13.83 3.34 22.35
CA LEU A 142 -14.00 2.11 23.09
C LEU A 142 -15.38 2.21 23.71
N LYS A 143 -16.41 1.91 22.92
CA LYS A 143 -17.75 1.65 23.44
C LYS A 143 -17.64 0.36 24.24
N LEU A 144 -17.29 0.51 25.52
CA LEU A 144 -17.44 -0.55 26.49
C LEU A 144 -18.92 -0.97 26.47
N PRO A 145 -19.23 -2.28 26.46
CA PRO A 145 -20.59 -2.74 26.63
C PRO A 145 -21.06 -2.30 28.02
N GLY A 146 -21.80 -1.19 28.09
CA GLY A 146 -22.18 -0.55 29.35
C GLY A 146 -22.43 0.97 29.32
N GLY A 147 -22.17 1.69 28.22
CA GLY A 147 -22.76 3.02 28.01
C GLY A 147 -22.22 4.18 28.87
N GLY A 148 -20.94 4.16 29.25
CA GLY A 148 -20.26 5.33 29.83
C GLY A 148 -19.17 5.84 28.88
N ALA A 149 -19.28 7.09 28.43
CA ALA A 149 -18.22 7.79 27.70
C ALA A 149 -17.50 8.73 28.68
N ILE A 150 -16.17 8.66 28.71
CA ILE A 150 -15.27 9.71 29.23
C ILE A 150 -14.42 10.20 28.08
#